data_AF-A0A962M228-F1
#
_entry.id   AF-A0A962M228-F1
#
_cell.length_a   1.000
_cell.length_b   1.000
_cell.length_c   1.000
_cell.angle_alpha   90.00
_cell.angle_beta   90.00
_cell.angle_gamma   90.00
#
_symmetry.space_group_name_H-M   'P 1'
#
loop_
_entity.id
_entity.type
_entity.pdbx_description
1 polymer ?
#
loop_
_entity_poly.entity_id
_entity_poly.type
_entity_poly.pdbx_seq_one_letter_code
_entity_poly.pdbx_strand_id
1 'polypeptide(L)'
;MSERGRTLEIHTSPHLASGASVDDIMRNVVLALLPVAAFAIYSFGLAAALVLAVAVLSCVATEHLLCRLVAAPTTLRDWSVTIT
;
A
#
# COMPACT_ATOMS: atom_id res chain seq x y z
N MET A 1 0.55 13.37 49.88
CA MET A 1 0.91 14.08 48.63
C MET A 1 1.38 13.02 47.65
N SER A 2 0.52 12.69 46.69
CA SER A 2 0.69 11.61 45.73
C SER A 2 1.04 12.22 44.38
N GLU A 3 2.28 12.08 43.93
CA GLU A 3 2.73 12.41 42.57
C GLU A 3 3.70 11.30 42.14
N ARG A 4 3.15 10.14 41.79
CA ARG A 4 3.94 9.04 41.22
C ARG A 4 4.21 9.43 39.77
N GLY A 5 5.39 10.01 39.52
CA GLY A 5 5.85 10.38 38.18
C GLY A 5 5.67 9.17 37.25
N ARG A 6 4.69 9.26 36.35
CA ARG A 6 4.46 8.24 35.33
C ARG A 6 5.58 8.39 34.31
N THR A 7 6.55 7.48 34.34
CA THR A 7 7.51 7.31 33.24
C THR A 7 6.72 6.95 31.99
N LEU A 8 6.60 7.90 31.05
CA LEU A 8 6.13 7.60 29.70
C LEU A 8 7.28 6.93 28.96
N GLU A 9 7.19 5.62 28.77
CA GLU A 9 8.07 4.92 27.85
C GLU A 9 7.60 5.16 26.42
N ILE A 10 8.35 5.98 25.69
CA ILE A 10 8.14 6.21 24.27
C ILE A 10 9.00 5.18 23.52
N HIS A 11 8.37 4.09 23.10
CA HIS A 11 9.00 3.10 22.23
C HIS A 11 8.76 3.46 20.76
N THR A 12 9.78 3.27 19.92
CA THR A 12 9.60 3.37 18.46
C THR A 12 8.68 2.25 17.98
N SER A 13 7.98 2.47 16.86
CA SER A 13 7.13 1.42 16.28
C SER A 13 7.96 0.14 16.05
N PRO A 14 7.48 -1.04 16.50
CA PRO A 14 8.23 -2.28 16.42
C PRO A 14 8.59 -2.69 14.98
N HIS A 15 7.87 -2.16 13.99
CA HIS A 15 8.15 -2.32 12.57
C HIS A 15 9.51 -1.78 12.12
N LEU A 16 10.08 -0.77 12.80
CA LEU A 16 11.42 -0.27 12.51
C LEU A 16 12.52 -1.17 13.08
N ALA A 17 12.20 -1.91 14.15
CA ALA A 17 13.13 -2.80 14.84
C ALA A 17 13.13 -4.23 14.28
N SER A 18 12.06 -4.64 13.58
CA SER A 18 11.90 -5.99 13.03
C SER A 18 12.69 -6.25 11.74
N GLY A 19 13.29 -5.21 11.13
CA GLY A 19 14.03 -5.32 9.88
C GLY A 19 13.16 -5.55 8.64
N ALA A 20 11.83 -5.56 8.78
CA ALA A 20 10.90 -5.65 7.65
C ALA A 20 10.87 -4.31 6.91
N SER A 21 11.14 -4.34 5.61
CA SER A 21 11.03 -3.13 4.79
C SER A 21 9.56 -2.80 4.47
N VAL A 22 9.27 -1.54 4.20
CA VAL A 22 7.93 -1.11 3.77
C VAL A 22 7.52 -1.85 2.47
N ASP A 23 8.48 -2.09 1.57
CA ASP A 23 8.27 -2.82 0.32
C ASP A 23 7.75 -4.26 0.58
N ASP A 24 8.35 -4.96 1.55
CA ASP A 24 7.95 -6.32 1.91
C ASP A 24 6.52 -6.37 2.46
N ILE A 25 6.17 -5.38 3.29
CA ILE A 25 4.82 -5.26 3.86
C ILE A 25 3.81 -5.00 2.75
N MET A 26 4.09 -4.04 1.87
CA MET A 26 3.20 -3.67 0.76
C MET A 26 3.01 -4.83 -0.22
N ARG A 27 4.08 -5.56 -0.53
CA ARG A 27 4.00 -6.78 -1.34
C ARG A 27 3.11 -7.84 -0.70
N ASN A 28 3.18 -8.05 0.61
CA ASN A 28 2.31 -8.99 1.31
C ASN A 28 0.84 -8.58 1.25
N VAL A 29 0.54 -7.29 1.32
CA VAL A 29 -0.83 -6.78 1.16
C VAL A 29 -1.36 -7.07 -0.25
N VAL A 30 -0.56 -6.80 -1.28
CA VAL A 30 -0.94 -7.11 -2.68
C VAL A 30 -1.23 -8.59 -2.86
N LEU A 31 -0.35 -9.46 -2.32
CA LEU A 31 -0.56 -10.91 -2.37
C LEU A 31 -1.83 -11.35 -1.64
N ALA A 32 -2.17 -10.72 -0.52
CA ALA A 32 -3.40 -11.00 0.23
C ALA A 32 -4.67 -10.55 -0.51
N LEU A 33 -4.58 -9.54 -1.40
CA LEU A 33 -5.71 -9.03 -2.19
C LEU A 33 -6.00 -9.86 -3.45
N LEU A 34 -5.01 -10.58 -3.99
CA LEU A 34 -5.19 -11.44 -5.17
C LEU A 34 -6.38 -12.41 -5.09
N PRO A 35 -6.60 -13.19 -4.01
CA PRO A 35 -7.75 -14.09 -3.93
C PRO A 35 -9.09 -13.34 -3.94
N VAL A 36 -9.14 -12.15 -3.33
CA VAL A 36 -10.35 -11.31 -3.32
C VAL A 36 -10.63 -10.76 -4.73
N ALA A 37 -9.60 -10.28 -5.43
CA ALA A 37 -9.73 -9.81 -6.80
C ALA A 37 -10.18 -10.94 -7.75
N ALA A 38 -9.62 -12.15 -7.59
CA ALA A 38 -10.02 -13.32 -8.36
C ALA A 38 -11.49 -13.69 -8.10
N PHE A 39 -11.93 -13.67 -6.83
CA PHE A 39 -13.31 -13.93 -6.48
C PHE A 39 -14.27 -12.86 -7.03
N ALA A 40 -13.87 -11.59 -7.00
CA ALA A 40 -14.67 -10.51 -7.60
C ALA A 40 -14.86 -10.72 -9.10
N ILE A 41 -13.81 -11.10 -9.84
CA ILE A 41 -13.92 -11.41 -11.26
C ILE A 41 -14.80 -12.64 -11.51
N TYR A 42 -14.72 -13.66 -10.65
CA TYR A 42 -15.60 -14.83 -10.76
C TYR A 42 -17.08 -14.48 -10.55
N SER A 43 -17.39 -13.63 -9.57
CA SER A 43 -18.77 -13.26 -9.22
C SER A 43 -19.39 -12.25 -10.19
N PHE A 44 -18.63 -11.25 -10.61
CA PHE A 44 -19.11 -10.12 -11.41
C PHE A 44 -18.71 -10.21 -12.90
N GLY A 45 -17.91 -11.19 -13.28
CA GLY A 45 -17.50 -11.45 -14.65
C GLY A 45 -16.55 -10.41 -15.24
N LEU A 46 -16.60 -10.25 -16.57
CA LEU A 46 -15.68 -9.42 -17.35
C LEU A 46 -15.74 -7.93 -16.97
N ALA A 47 -16.90 -7.44 -16.52
CA ALA A 47 -17.07 -6.06 -16.12
C ALA A 47 -16.16 -5.68 -14.94
N ALA A 48 -16.08 -6.54 -13.92
CA ALA A 48 -15.19 -6.30 -12.78
C ALA A 48 -13.70 -6.36 -13.17
N ALA A 49 -13.33 -7.26 -14.08
CA ALA A 49 -11.96 -7.32 -14.59
C ALA A 49 -11.55 -6.02 -15.31
N LEU A 50 -12.43 -5.48 -16.16
CA LEU A 50 -12.17 -4.22 -16.85
C LEU A 50 -12.10 -3.03 -15.88
N VAL A 51 -13.01 -2.95 -14.91
CA VAL A 51 -13.00 -1.88 -13.91
C VAL A 51 -11.71 -1.92 -13.08
N LEU A 52 -11.31 -3.10 -12.59
CA LEU A 52 -10.06 -3.27 -11.85
C LEU A 52 -8.84 -2.85 -12.70
N ALA A 53 -8.78 -3.30 -13.96
CA ALA A 53 -7.67 -2.96 -14.85
C ALA A 53 -7.59 -1.45 -15.11
N VAL A 54 -8.71 -0.81 -15.45
CA VAL A 54 -8.75 0.63 -15.74
C VAL A 54 -8.43 1.46 -14.50
N ALA A 55 -8.92 1.06 -13.32
CA ALA A 55 -8.62 1.74 -12.07
C ALA A 55 -7.12 1.70 -11.74
N VAL A 56 -6.51 0.50 -11.74
CA VAL A 56 -5.07 0.33 -11.46
C VAL A 56 -4.23 1.07 -12.50
N LEU A 57 -4.57 0.97 -13.79
CA LEU A 57 -3.84 1.69 -14.84
C LEU A 57 -3.94 3.20 -14.69
N SER A 58 -5.11 3.72 -14.31
CA SER A 58 -5.30 5.16 -14.10
C SER A 58 -4.48 5.65 -12.92
N CYS A 59 -4.40 4.86 -11.85
CA CYS A 59 -3.60 5.17 -10.68
C CYS A 59 -2.10 5.19 -11.01
N VAL A 60 -1.61 4.14 -11.68
CA VAL A 60 -0.22 4.05 -12.17
C VAL A 60 0.14 5.21 -13.09
N ALA A 61 -0.74 5.53 -14.05
CA ALA A 61 -0.50 6.63 -14.97
C ALA A 61 -0.45 7.99 -14.25
N THR A 62 -1.37 8.22 -13.31
CA THR A 62 -1.46 9.48 -12.55
C THR A 62 -0.26 9.65 -11.66
N GLU A 63 0.13 8.63 -10.90
CA GLU A 63 1.28 8.70 -10.01
C GLU A 63 2.58 8.88 -10.81
N HIS A 64 2.74 8.13 -11.91
CA HIS A 64 3.89 8.31 -12.78
C HIS A 64 3.95 9.73 -13.36
N LEU A 65 2.82 10.28 -13.80
CA LEU A 65 2.75 11.65 -14.30
C LEU A 65 3.10 12.68 -13.22
N LEU A 66 2.55 12.53 -12.01
CA LEU A 66 2.82 13.43 -10.88
C LEU A 66 4.29 13.37 -10.46
N CYS A 67 4.88 12.18 -10.33
CA CYS A 67 6.31 12.05 -10.03
C CYS A 67 7.17 12.77 -11.08
N ARG A 68 6.82 12.65 -12.37
CA ARG A 68 7.53 13.35 -13.45
C ARG A 68 7.34 14.86 -13.40
N LEU A 69 6.17 15.35 -13.02
CA LEU A 69 5.89 16.79 -12.87
C LEU A 69 6.63 17.40 -11.68
N VAL A 70 6.76 16.66 -10.59
CA VAL A 70 7.40 17.11 -9.34
C VAL A 70 8.91 16.84 -9.34
N ALA A 71 9.45 16.23 -10.41
CA ALA A 71 10.84 15.76 -10.51
C ALA A 71 11.27 14.87 -9.31
N ALA A 72 10.29 14.17 -8.72
CA ALA A 72 10.49 13.26 -7.62
C ALA A 72 10.92 11.88 -8.13
N PRO A 73 11.67 11.09 -7.34
CA PRO A 73 11.94 9.70 -7.66
C PRO A 73 10.61 8.95 -7.85
N THR A 74 10.55 8.08 -8.86
CA THR A 74 9.33 7.34 -9.19
C THR A 74 9.01 6.32 -8.09
N THR A 75 7.84 6.47 -7.45
CA THR A 75 7.34 5.61 -6.36
C THR A 75 6.84 4.24 -6.84
N LEU A 76 6.80 3.98 -8.15
CA LEU A 76 6.30 2.72 -8.76
C LEU A 76 6.90 1.41 -8.20
N ARG A 77 8.01 1.49 -7.47
CA ARG A 77 8.75 0.34 -6.98
C ARG A 77 8.28 -0.16 -5.60
N ASP A 78 7.48 0.61 -4.86
CA ASP A 78 7.08 0.30 -3.47
C ASP A 78 5.73 -0.44 -3.34
N TRP A 79 5.14 -0.86 -4.47
CA TRP A 79 3.84 -1.53 -4.58
C TRP A 79 2.60 -0.70 -4.16
N SER A 80 2.74 0.53 -3.67
CA SER A 80 1.61 1.35 -3.20
C SER A 80 0.62 1.73 -4.30
N VAL A 81 1.13 1.97 -5.50
CA VAL A 81 0.34 2.32 -6.68
C VAL A 81 -0.66 1.24 -7.10
N THR A 82 -0.44 -0.01 -6.68
CA THR A 82 -1.34 -1.13 -7.04
C THR A 82 -2.59 -1.22 -6.18
N ILE A 83 -2.61 -0.54 -5.02
CA ILE A 83 -3.71 -0.61 -4.05
C ILE A 83 -4.41 0.74 -3.82
N THR A 84 -4.03 1.77 -4.58
CA THR A 84 -4.60 3.12 -4.51
C THR A 84 -5.76 3.24 -5.49
#